data_AF-A0A8R1ED84-F1
#
_entry.id   AF-A0A8R1ED84-F1
#
_cell.length_a   1.000
_cell.length_b   1.000
_cell.length_c   1.000
_cell.angle_alpha   90.00
_cell.angle_beta   90.00
_cell.angle_gamma   90.00
#
_symmetry.space_group_name_H-M   'P 1'
#
loop_
_entity.id
_entity.type
_entity.pdbx_description
1 polymer ?
#
loop_
_entity_poly.entity_id
_entity_poly.type
_entity_poly.pdbx_seq_one_letter_code
_entity_poly.pdbx_strand_id
1 'polypeptide(L)'
;MCPHGSLLSHLRKNKTKTLASERLRFCIESADGLAYLEKKSCLHRDIAARNCLLSLTDQIKISDFGLSDDKRTEMQDDTLGKVPVKWLAPEVLQDKLYSLKSDVWAFGVLMWEIYADGADPYPGMSNLQTRAKIFCNDYRMPFPEINRSIFRVFAQFFATS
;
A
#
# COMPACT_ATOMS: atom_id res chain seq x y z
N MET A 1 -10.19 -18.04 7.27
CA MET A 1 -11.33 -17.12 7.27
C MET A 1 -10.92 -15.85 7.99
N CYS A 2 -11.28 -14.68 7.47
CA CYS A 2 -10.93 -13.37 8.03
C CYS A 2 -12.23 -12.61 8.41
N PRO A 3 -12.86 -12.95 9.54
CA PRO A 3 -14.20 -12.45 9.87
C PRO A 3 -14.21 -10.98 10.29
N HIS A 4 -13.06 -10.41 10.63
CA HIS A 4 -12.93 -8.98 10.94
C HIS A 4 -12.86 -8.10 9.69
N GLY A 5 -12.93 -8.70 8.50
CA GLY A 5 -13.03 -7.98 7.23
C GLY A 5 -11.71 -7.30 6.85
N SER A 6 -11.83 -6.25 6.04
CA SER A 6 -10.67 -5.49 5.58
C SER A 6 -10.10 -4.57 6.66
N LEU A 7 -8.78 -4.41 6.65
CA LEU A 7 -8.06 -3.46 7.51
C LEU A 7 -8.59 -2.04 7.31
N LEU A 8 -8.94 -1.66 6.08
CA LEU A 8 -9.58 -0.37 5.80
C LEU A 8 -10.86 -0.16 6.62
N SER A 9 -11.75 -1.14 6.62
CA SER A 9 -13.00 -1.08 7.40
C SER A 9 -12.72 -1.02 8.90
N HIS A 10 -11.74 -1.79 9.37
CA HIS A 10 -11.31 -1.79 10.77
C HIS A 10 -10.77 -0.43 11.21
N LEU A 11 -9.86 0.18 10.44
CA LEU A 11 -9.27 1.49 10.73
C LEU A 11 -10.33 2.57 10.79
N ARG A 12 -11.25 2.60 9.81
CA ARG A 12 -12.35 3.57 9.77
C ARG A 12 -13.32 3.42 10.95
N LYS A 13 -13.64 2.17 11.33
CA LYS A 13 -14.52 1.87 12.48
C LYS A 13 -13.86 2.25 13.82
N ASN A 14 -12.55 2.11 13.92
CA ASN A 14 -11.76 2.39 15.12
C ASN A 14 -10.93 3.67 15.01
N LYS A 15 -11.40 4.64 14.21
CA LYS A 15 -10.74 5.95 14.02
C LYS A 15 -10.37 6.56 15.38
N THR A 16 -9.13 7.06 15.49
CA THR A 16 -8.49 7.56 16.72
C THR A 16 -8.39 6.58 17.91
N LYS A 17 -8.93 5.36 17.83
CA LYS A 17 -8.91 4.33 18.89
C LYS A 17 -7.85 3.28 18.70
N THR A 18 -7.47 2.98 17.45
CA THR A 18 -6.33 2.08 17.17
C THR A 18 -5.09 2.64 17.84
N LEU A 19 -4.28 1.79 18.48
CA LEU A 19 -3.07 2.20 19.19
C LEU A 19 -1.88 2.32 18.23
N ALA A 20 -0.85 3.06 18.64
CA ALA A 20 0.38 3.18 17.85
C ALA A 20 1.10 1.82 17.65
N SER A 21 1.08 0.97 18.67
CA SER A 21 1.62 -0.40 18.63
C SER A 21 0.86 -1.30 17.64
N GLU A 22 -0.46 -1.17 17.57
CA GLU A 22 -1.28 -1.92 16.62
C GLU A 22 -1.01 -1.48 15.18
N ARG A 23 -0.91 -0.17 14.94
CA ARG A 23 -0.53 0.37 13.62
C ARG A 23 0.82 -0.15 13.16
N LEU A 24 1.81 -0.16 14.06
CA LEU A 24 3.13 -0.72 13.75
C LEU A 24 3.05 -2.22 13.45
N ARG A 25 2.27 -2.99 14.24
CA ARG A 25 2.04 -4.42 13.99
C ARG A 25 1.44 -4.65 12.61
N PHE A 26 0.41 -3.89 12.22
CA PHE A 26 -0.19 -4.00 10.89
C PHE A 26 0.83 -3.76 9.78
N CYS A 27 1.70 -2.76 9.93
CA CYS A 27 2.77 -2.50 8.95
C CYS A 27 3.76 -3.67 8.86
N ILE A 28 4.19 -4.23 9.99
CA ILE A 28 5.14 -5.35 10.04
C ILE A 28 4.53 -6.59 9.39
N GLU A 29 3.31 -6.97 9.78
CA GLU A 29 2.65 -8.17 9.25
C GLU A 29 2.32 -8.03 7.74
N SER A 30 1.95 -6.83 7.29
CA SER A 30 1.84 -6.53 5.86
C SER A 30 3.18 -6.67 5.14
N ALA A 31 4.28 -6.17 5.71
CA ALA A 31 5.61 -6.30 5.12
C ALA A 31 6.07 -7.77 5.05
N ASP A 32 5.81 -8.57 6.08
CA ASP A 32 6.08 -10.01 6.08
C ASP A 32 5.30 -10.73 4.97
N GLY A 33 4.04 -10.33 4.75
CA GLY A 33 3.24 -10.79 3.62
C GLY A 33 3.87 -10.46 2.28
N LEU A 34 4.31 -9.21 2.07
CA LEU A 34 5.00 -8.81 0.83
C LEU A 34 6.32 -9.57 0.64
N ALA A 35 7.11 -9.75 1.71
CA ALA A 35 8.36 -10.51 1.66
C ALA A 35 8.11 -11.99 1.29
N TYR A 36 6.97 -12.56 1.70
CA TYR A 36 6.56 -13.88 1.24
C TYR A 36 6.23 -13.89 -0.26
N LEU A 37 5.48 -12.89 -0.77
CA LEU A 37 5.16 -12.79 -2.20
C LEU A 37 6.42 -12.61 -3.06
N GLU A 38 7.35 -11.78 -2.62
CA GLU A 38 8.67 -11.61 -3.26
C GLU A 38 9.42 -12.94 -3.37
N LYS A 39 9.49 -13.72 -2.28
CA LYS A 39 10.10 -15.07 -2.30
C LYS A 39 9.39 -16.03 -3.25
N LYS A 40 8.11 -15.80 -3.54
CA LYS A 40 7.33 -16.56 -4.50
C LYS A 40 7.37 -15.98 -5.91
N SER A 41 8.14 -14.91 -6.14
CA SER A 41 8.17 -14.20 -7.43
C SER A 41 6.77 -13.79 -7.89
N CYS A 42 5.92 -13.40 -6.94
CA CYS A 42 4.53 -13.04 -7.18
C CYS A 42 4.36 -11.52 -7.06
N LEU A 43 3.90 -10.90 -8.15
CA LEU A 43 3.46 -9.51 -8.20
C LEU A 43 2.02 -9.41 -7.72
N HIS A 44 1.74 -8.60 -6.71
CA HIS A 44 0.38 -8.40 -6.23
C HIS A 44 -0.39 -7.40 -7.10
N ARG A 45 0.22 -6.25 -7.42
CA ARG A 45 -0.30 -5.16 -8.27
C ARG A 45 -1.45 -4.33 -7.70
N ASP A 46 -1.96 -4.72 -6.53
CA ASP A 46 -2.98 -3.94 -5.80
C ASP A 46 -2.83 -3.99 -4.26
N ILE A 47 -1.64 -3.67 -3.76
CA ILE A 47 -1.42 -3.54 -2.31
C ILE A 47 -2.11 -2.27 -1.78
N ALA A 48 -3.07 -2.46 -0.87
CA ALA A 48 -3.82 -1.38 -0.23
C ALA A 48 -4.50 -1.86 1.07
N ALA A 49 -4.95 -0.94 1.93
CA ALA A 49 -5.62 -1.30 3.18
C ALA A 49 -6.93 -2.08 2.96
N ARG A 50 -7.60 -1.85 1.82
CA ARG A 50 -8.81 -2.61 1.45
C ARG A 50 -8.52 -4.08 1.13
N ASN A 51 -7.30 -4.39 0.70
CA ASN A 51 -6.85 -5.73 0.29
C ASN A 51 -6.02 -6.42 1.37
N CYS A 52 -5.89 -5.81 2.56
CA CYS A 52 -5.40 -6.47 3.77
C CYS A 52 -6.60 -6.91 4.61
N LEU A 53 -6.66 -8.19 5.01
CA LEU A 53 -7.74 -8.73 5.83
C LEU A 53 -7.25 -9.05 7.25
N LEU A 54 -8.14 -8.92 8.22
CA LEU A 54 -7.87 -9.29 9.61
C LEU A 54 -8.43 -10.68 9.93
N SER A 55 -7.55 -11.56 10.42
CA SER A 55 -7.90 -12.89 10.90
C SER A 55 -8.73 -12.84 12.19
N LEU A 56 -9.20 -14.01 12.65
CA LEU A 56 -9.84 -14.16 13.97
C LEU A 56 -8.95 -13.67 15.15
N THR A 57 -7.63 -13.68 14.96
CA THR A 57 -6.63 -13.30 15.95
C THR A 57 -6.03 -11.92 15.66
N ASP A 58 -6.70 -11.09 14.85
CA ASP A 58 -6.27 -9.75 14.44
C ASP A 58 -4.90 -9.70 13.74
N GLN A 59 -4.55 -10.79 13.06
CA GLN A 59 -3.38 -10.87 12.19
C GLN A 59 -3.75 -10.44 10.76
N ILE A 60 -2.84 -9.71 10.11
CA ILE A 60 -2.98 -9.28 8.73
C ILE A 60 -2.75 -10.45 7.76
N LYS A 61 -3.58 -10.52 6.73
CA LYS A 61 -3.40 -11.36 5.55
C LYS A 61 -3.60 -10.54 4.29
N ILE A 62 -2.63 -10.58 3.40
CA ILE A 62 -2.77 -10.00 2.05
C ILE A 62 -3.78 -10.84 1.27
N SER A 63 -4.63 -10.17 0.50
CA SER A 63 -5.75 -10.77 -0.22
C SER A 63 -6.02 -10.03 -1.53
N ASP A 64 -6.98 -10.55 -2.30
CA ASP A 64 -7.38 -10.03 -3.61
C ASP A 64 -6.25 -10.06 -4.65
N PHE A 65 -5.93 -11.29 -5.06
CA PHE A 65 -4.94 -11.58 -6.09
C PHE A 65 -5.52 -11.46 -7.51
N GLY A 66 -6.66 -10.77 -7.69
CA GLY A 66 -7.37 -10.67 -8.97
C GLY A 66 -6.57 -9.98 -10.08
N LEU A 67 -5.54 -9.21 -9.71
CA LEU A 67 -4.61 -8.55 -10.62
C LEU A 67 -3.20 -9.15 -10.59
N SER A 68 -2.96 -10.17 -9.76
CA SER A 68 -1.61 -10.67 -9.50
C SER A 68 -1.04 -11.49 -10.67
N ASP A 69 0.29 -11.54 -10.77
CA ASP A 69 1.03 -12.43 -11.68
C ASP A 69 2.06 -13.20 -10.86
N ASP A 70 2.00 -14.54 -10.89
CA ASP A 70 2.87 -15.45 -10.15
C ASP A 70 3.96 -16.10 -11.02
N LYS A 71 4.07 -15.68 -12.29
CA LYS A 71 5.04 -16.20 -13.27
C LYS A 71 6.16 -15.22 -13.58
N ARG A 72 6.00 -13.96 -13.20
CA ARG A 72 6.90 -12.86 -13.54
C ARG A 72 7.09 -11.92 -12.36
N THR A 73 8.32 -11.41 -12.22
CA THR A 73 8.67 -10.37 -11.23
C THR A 73 8.62 -8.96 -11.81
N GLU A 74 8.38 -8.84 -13.11
CA GLU A 74 8.21 -7.59 -13.84
C GLU A 74 7.29 -7.81 -15.06
N MET A 75 6.42 -6.85 -15.35
CA MET A 75 5.58 -6.88 -16.55
C MET A 75 5.12 -5.48 -16.97
N GLN A 76 4.91 -5.31 -18.27
CA GLN A 76 4.18 -4.16 -18.81
C GLN A 76 2.73 -4.58 -19.09
N ASP A 77 1.76 -3.78 -18.65
CA ASP A 77 0.33 -4.06 -18.89
C ASP A 77 -0.42 -2.83 -19.40
N ASP A 78 -0.76 -2.85 -20.69
CA ASP A 78 -1.48 -1.78 -21.37
C ASP A 78 -3.01 -1.94 -21.31
N THR A 79 -3.53 -3.04 -20.76
CA THR A 79 -4.98 -3.39 -20.80
C THR A 79 -5.81 -2.72 -19.71
N LEU A 80 -5.25 -1.73 -19.01
CA LEU A 80 -5.75 -1.30 -17.71
C LEU A 80 -6.94 -0.35 -17.80
N GLY A 81 -8.11 -0.86 -17.37
CA GLY A 81 -9.33 -0.11 -17.06
C GLY A 81 -9.22 0.72 -15.76
N LYS A 82 -10.16 0.55 -14.81
CA LYS A 82 -10.14 1.27 -13.52
C LYS A 82 -9.00 0.76 -12.62
N VAL A 83 -7.83 1.41 -12.70
CA VAL A 83 -6.66 1.12 -11.86
C VAL A 83 -6.59 1.96 -10.59
N PRO A 84 -5.93 1.47 -9.52
CA PRO A 84 -5.81 2.17 -8.24
C PRO A 84 -4.74 3.27 -8.31
N VAL A 85 -4.94 4.30 -9.13
CA VAL A 85 -3.96 5.36 -9.47
C VAL A 85 -3.17 5.88 -8.26
N LYS A 86 -3.82 6.07 -7.12
CA LYS A 86 -3.23 6.63 -5.90
C LYS A 86 -2.23 5.70 -5.20
N TRP A 87 -2.20 4.42 -5.54
CA TRP A 87 -1.26 3.42 -5.01
C TRP A 87 -0.17 3.07 -6.02
N LEU A 88 -0.23 3.60 -7.25
CA LEU A 88 0.71 3.23 -8.30
C LEU A 88 2.02 4.01 -8.20
N ALA A 89 3.11 3.29 -8.44
CA ALA A 89 4.45 3.85 -8.53
C ALA A 89 4.61 4.72 -9.80
N PRO A 90 5.58 5.67 -9.82
CA PRO A 90 5.81 6.55 -10.97
C PRO A 90 6.02 5.78 -12.29
N GLU A 91 6.81 4.71 -12.27
CA GLU A 91 7.10 3.85 -13.43
C GLU A 91 5.85 3.10 -13.93
N VAL A 92 4.93 2.74 -13.03
CA VAL A 92 3.63 2.16 -13.42
C VAL A 92 2.73 3.23 -14.03
N LEU A 93 2.73 4.44 -13.47
CA LEU A 93 1.91 5.55 -13.98
C LEU A 93 2.35 5.98 -15.38
N GLN A 94 3.67 6.01 -15.61
CA GLN A 94 4.30 6.43 -16.87
C GLN A 94 4.29 5.32 -17.92
N ASP A 95 4.96 4.20 -17.61
CA ASP A 95 5.34 3.19 -18.60
C ASP A 95 4.55 1.88 -18.44
N LYS A 96 3.59 1.83 -17.50
CA LYS A 96 2.81 0.63 -17.16
C LYS A 96 3.67 -0.53 -16.69
N LEU A 97 4.85 -0.23 -16.17
CA LEU A 97 5.82 -1.21 -15.71
C LEU A 97 5.55 -1.59 -14.25
N TYR A 98 4.95 -2.76 -14.05
CA TYR A 98 4.78 -3.36 -12.73
C TYR A 98 5.99 -4.20 -12.38
N SER A 99 6.42 -4.11 -11.14
CA SER A 99 7.52 -4.90 -10.58
C SER A 99 7.32 -5.11 -9.07
N LEU A 100 8.16 -5.94 -8.45
CA LEU A 100 8.16 -6.09 -7.00
C LEU A 100 8.43 -4.75 -6.30
N LYS A 101 9.16 -3.82 -6.93
CA LYS A 101 9.38 -2.47 -6.41
C LYS A 101 8.13 -1.61 -6.46
N SER A 102 7.29 -1.79 -7.48
CA SER A 102 6.00 -1.11 -7.53
C SER A 102 5.04 -1.56 -6.41
N ASP A 103 5.12 -2.83 -5.97
CA ASP A 103 4.38 -3.30 -4.79
C ASP A 103 4.94 -2.69 -3.49
N VAL A 104 6.26 -2.45 -3.41
CA VAL A 104 6.89 -1.74 -2.28
C VAL A 104 6.42 -0.27 -2.22
N TRP A 105 6.28 0.40 -3.37
CA TRP A 105 5.67 1.73 -3.41
C TRP A 105 4.25 1.72 -2.87
N ALA A 106 3.43 0.79 -3.35
CA ALA A 106 2.05 0.64 -2.89
C ALA A 106 1.96 0.32 -1.39
N PHE A 107 2.93 -0.44 -0.85
CA PHE A 107 3.09 -0.66 0.59
C PHE A 107 3.34 0.65 1.36
N GLY A 108 4.12 1.59 0.83
CA GLY A 108 4.29 2.92 1.41
C GLY A 108 2.97 3.70 1.51
N VAL A 109 2.10 3.56 0.51
CA VAL A 109 0.75 4.14 0.53
C VAL A 109 -0.16 3.43 1.54
N LEU A 110 -0.11 2.09 1.63
CA LEU A 110 -0.80 1.31 2.66
C LEU A 110 -0.40 1.75 4.08
N MET A 111 0.90 1.94 4.33
CA MET A 111 1.39 2.46 5.60
C MET A 111 0.77 3.82 5.91
N TRP A 112 0.70 4.71 4.91
CA TRP A 112 0.02 5.99 5.09
C TRP A 112 -1.46 5.81 5.45
N GLU A 113 -2.19 4.91 4.77
CA GLU A 113 -3.58 4.59 5.11
C GLU A 113 -3.72 4.14 6.57
N ILE A 114 -2.81 3.30 7.06
CA ILE A 114 -2.81 2.80 8.45
C ILE A 114 -2.72 3.95 9.46
N TYR A 115 -1.84 4.91 9.22
CA TYR A 115 -1.64 6.04 10.14
C TYR A 115 -2.61 7.19 9.93
N ALA A 116 -3.28 7.24 8.78
CA ALA A 116 -4.35 8.19 8.50
C ALA A 116 -5.74 7.63 8.83
N ASP A 117 -5.83 6.58 9.65
CA ASP A 117 -7.08 5.91 10.04
C ASP A 117 -7.97 5.49 8.84
N GLY A 118 -7.33 5.00 7.78
CA GLY A 118 -8.00 4.56 6.56
C GLY A 118 -8.55 5.71 5.72
N ALA A 119 -8.01 6.92 5.85
CA ALA A 119 -8.31 8.02 4.93
C ALA A 119 -7.93 7.67 3.49
N ASP A 120 -8.60 8.29 2.53
CA ASP A 120 -8.24 8.11 1.12
C ASP A 120 -6.89 8.81 0.84
N PRO A 121 -5.92 8.11 0.22
CA PRO A 121 -4.63 8.69 -0.12
C PRO A 121 -4.76 9.95 -0.98
N TYR A 122 -3.80 10.85 -0.89
CA TYR A 122 -3.77 12.14 -1.59
C TYR A 122 -5.09 12.91 -1.41
N PRO A 123 -5.41 13.31 -0.17
CA PRO A 123 -6.69 13.95 0.15
C PRO A 123 -6.86 15.24 -0.66
N GLY A 124 -8.08 15.46 -1.15
CA GLY A 124 -8.40 16.63 -2.00
C GLY A 124 -7.88 16.57 -3.43
N MET A 125 -7.21 15.48 -3.84
CA MET A 125 -6.71 15.31 -5.21
C MET A 125 -7.48 14.24 -5.97
N SER A 126 -7.81 14.54 -7.23
CA SER A 126 -8.29 13.57 -8.20
C SER A 126 -7.15 12.63 -8.65
N ASN A 127 -7.50 11.54 -9.34
CA ASN A 127 -6.49 10.64 -9.92
C ASN A 127 -5.56 11.35 -10.92
N LEU A 128 -6.10 12.27 -11.73
CA LEU A 128 -5.30 13.05 -12.68
C LEU A 128 -4.32 13.99 -11.96
N GLN A 129 -4.79 14.69 -10.94
CA GLN A 129 -3.95 15.58 -10.12
C GLN A 129 -2.89 14.80 -9.36
N THR A 130 -3.24 13.65 -8.79
CA THR A 130 -2.31 12.77 -8.07
C THR A 130 -1.21 12.28 -9.00
N ARG A 131 -1.58 11.77 -10.18
CA ARG A 131 -0.61 11.35 -11.21
C ARG A 131 0.33 12.50 -11.58
N ALA A 132 -0.22 13.69 -11.88
CA ALA A 132 0.59 14.84 -12.26
C ALA A 132 1.56 15.26 -11.14
N LYS A 133 1.13 15.26 -9.87
CA LYS A 133 2.01 15.62 -8.74
C LYS A 133 3.11 14.60 -8.49
N ILE A 134 2.78 13.31 -8.46
CA ILE A 134 3.76 12.24 -8.25
C ILE A 134 4.81 12.29 -9.36
N PHE A 135 4.35 12.37 -10.61
CA PHE A 135 5.22 12.27 -11.78
C PHE A 135 6.01 13.54 -12.07
N CYS A 136 5.34 14.70 -12.14
CA CYS A 136 5.98 15.94 -12.61
C CYS A 136 6.69 16.71 -11.49
N ASN A 137 6.26 16.54 -10.23
CA ASN A 137 6.73 17.37 -9.12
C ASN A 137 7.52 16.57 -8.08
N ASP A 138 7.77 15.29 -8.36
CA ASP A 138 8.35 14.32 -7.42
C ASP A 138 7.67 14.36 -6.03
N TYR A 139 6.37 14.67 -6.02
CA TYR A 139 5.66 14.88 -4.77
C TYR A 139 5.48 13.56 -4.03
N ARG A 140 5.78 13.56 -2.74
CA ARG A 140 5.45 12.48 -1.81
C ARG A 140 4.45 13.01 -0.79
N MET A 141 3.41 12.23 -0.52
CA MET A 141 2.40 12.59 0.45
C MET A 141 3.02 12.67 1.85
N PRO A 142 2.84 13.78 2.60
CA PRO A 142 3.35 13.87 3.95
C PRO A 142 2.68 12.81 4.82
N PHE A 143 3.51 12.13 5.61
CA PHE A 143 3.00 11.17 6.58
C PHE A 143 2.31 11.92 7.73
N PRO A 144 1.20 11.41 8.29
CA PRO A 144 0.60 12.00 9.49
C PRO A 144 1.63 12.12 10.61
N GLU A 145 1.46 13.05 11.55
CA GLU A 145 2.42 13.24 12.63
C GLU A 145 2.62 11.94 13.42
N ILE A 146 3.81 11.35 13.29
CA ILE A 146 4.21 10.13 13.98
C ILE A 146 5.50 10.38 14.73
N ASN A 147 5.69 9.59 15.78
CA ASN A 147 6.95 9.47 16.47
C ASN A 147 8.13 9.28 15.47
N ARG A 148 9.15 10.14 15.59
CA ARG A 148 10.34 10.20 14.71
C ARG A 148 11.04 8.85 14.49
N SER A 149 10.96 7.93 15.45
CA SER A 149 11.59 6.60 15.33
C SER A 149 10.95 5.75 14.24
N ILE A 150 9.62 5.83 14.09
CA ILE A 150 8.91 5.08 13.05
C ILE A 150 9.12 5.75 11.68
N PHE A 151 9.20 7.09 11.66
CA PHE A 151 9.54 7.88 10.47
C PHE A 151 10.83 7.45 9.77
N ARG A 152 11.87 7.04 10.54
CA ARG A 152 13.14 6.56 9.95
C ARG A 152 12.99 5.25 9.18
N VAL A 153 12.15 4.34 9.66
CA VAL A 153 11.85 3.09 8.95
C VAL A 153 11.08 3.41 7.66
N PHE A 154 10.10 4.31 7.73
CA PHE A 154 9.33 4.77 6.55
C PHE A 154 10.21 5.45 5.49
N ALA A 155 11.11 6.34 5.90
CA ALA A 155 11.96 7.11 4.99
C ALA A 155 12.89 6.22 4.14
N GLN A 156 13.30 5.05 4.64
CA GLN A 156 14.10 4.10 3.85
C GLN A 156 13.32 3.51 2.67
N PHE A 157 12.04 3.17 2.85
CA PHE A 157 11.21 2.59 1.78
C PHE A 157 10.92 3.58 0.63
N PHE A 158 10.75 4.87 0.96
CA PHE A 158 10.51 5.92 -0.03
C PHE A 158 11.79 6.45 -0.71
N ALA A 159 12.98 6.20 -0.15
CA ALA A 159 14.25 6.73 -0.67
C ALA A 159 15.03 5.76 -1.59
N THR A 160 14.67 4.47 -1.61
CA THR A 160 15.38 3.44 -2.40
C THR A 160 14.52 2.80 -3.50
N SER A 161 13.45 3.48 -3.91
CA SER A 161 12.62 3.08 -5.06
C SER A 161 12.81 4.07 -6.19
#